data_AF-A0A259LK39-F1
#
_entry.id   AF-A0A259LK39-F1
#
_cell.length_a   1.000
_cell.length_b   1.000
_cell.length_c   1.000
_cell.angle_alpha   90.00
_cell.angle_beta   90.00
_cell.angle_gamma   90.00
#
_symmetry.space_group_name_H-M   'P 1'
#
loop_
_entity.id
_entity.type
_entity.pdbx_description
1 polymer ?
#
loop_
_entity_poly.entity_id
_entity_poly.type
_entity_poly.pdbx_seq_one_letter_code
_entity_poly.pdbx_strand_id
1 'polypeptide(L)' 'MDNPDLPPPVQRPVKLDHHDSVRHHVQQQVCDEVKRLERRIETLRLTRAPHADIMIATYERMISRKKGFLENWNL' A
#
# COMPACT_ATOMS: atom_id res chain seq x y z
N MET A 1 3.81 -13.80 58.71
CA MET A 1 3.27 -14.18 57.39
C MET A 1 3.79 -13.14 56.43
N ASP A 2 5.02 -13.33 55.98
CA ASP A 2 5.68 -12.43 55.03
C ASP A 2 5.03 -12.60 53.66
N ASN A 3 4.37 -11.56 53.19
CA ASN A 3 3.80 -11.51 51.86
C ASN A 3 4.95 -11.19 50.91
N PRO A 4 5.34 -12.08 49.96
CA PRO A 4 6.46 -11.80 49.09
C PRO A 4 6.07 -10.66 48.16
N ASP A 5 6.77 -9.54 48.30
CA ASP A 5 6.63 -8.34 47.50
C ASP A 5 6.98 -8.69 46.03
N LEU A 6 5.97 -8.98 45.23
CA LEU A 6 6.14 -9.27 43.81
C LEU A 6 6.51 -7.96 43.12
N PRO A 7 7.63 -7.90 42.36
CA PRO A 7 8.01 -6.68 41.67
C PRO A 7 6.90 -6.28 40.69
N PRO A 8 6.60 -4.97 40.54
CA PRO A 8 5.54 -4.51 39.66
C PRO A 8 5.80 -5.01 38.23
N PRO A 9 4.74 -5.38 37.48
CA PRO A 9 4.90 -5.88 36.13
C PRO A 9 5.63 -4.84 35.29
N VAL A 10 6.81 -5.20 34.80
CA VAL A 10 7.59 -4.39 33.87
C VAL A 10 6.75 -4.27 32.60
N GLN A 11 6.04 -3.13 32.46
CA GLN A 11 5.36 -2.78 31.23
C GLN A 11 6.43 -2.59 30.17
N ARG A 12 6.69 -3.64 29.38
CA ARG A 12 7.55 -3.53 28.20
C ARG A 12 6.84 -2.56 27.27
N PRO A 13 7.42 -1.41 26.91
CA PRO A 13 6.83 -0.54 25.92
C PRO A 13 6.77 -1.32 24.61
N VAL A 14 5.57 -1.76 24.24
CA VAL A 14 5.31 -2.41 22.96
C VAL A 14 5.48 -1.31 21.91
N LYS A 15 6.62 -1.31 21.20
CA LYS A 15 6.86 -0.41 20.06
C LYS A 15 5.96 -0.84 18.89
N LEU A 16 4.72 -0.35 18.88
CA LEU A 16 3.81 -0.45 17.72
C LEU A 16 4.26 0.44 16.55
N ASP A 17 5.19 1.36 16.76
CA ASP A 17 5.58 2.38 15.77
C ASP A 17 6.59 1.89 14.72
N HIS A 18 6.99 0.62 14.70
CA HIS A 18 8.04 0.08 13.81
C HIS A 18 7.53 -1.05 12.92
N HIS A 19 6.40 -0.83 12.26
CA HIS A 19 5.91 -1.75 11.23
C HIS A 19 6.52 -1.42 9.86
N ASP A 20 7.84 -1.34 9.77
CA ASP A 20 8.55 -1.10 8.51
C ASP A 20 8.25 -2.20 7.49
N SER A 21 8.04 -3.44 7.95
CA SER A 21 7.59 -4.56 7.12
C SER A 21 6.22 -4.30 6.49
N VAL A 22 5.28 -3.73 7.24
CA VAL A 22 3.93 -3.39 6.75
C VAL A 22 4.01 -2.23 5.77
N ARG A 23 4.80 -1.18 6.08
CA ARG A 23 5.02 -0.05 5.18
C ARG A 23 5.61 -0.50 3.85
N HIS A 24 6.67 -1.32 3.89
CA HIS A 24 7.29 -1.88 2.71
C HIS A 24 6.32 -2.77 1.93
N HIS A 25 5.56 -3.61 2.62
CA HIS A 25 4.55 -4.45 1.98
C HIS A 25 3.48 -3.64 1.26
N VAL A 26 2.94 -2.60 1.90
CA VAL A 26 1.96 -1.69 1.29
C VAL A 26 2.57 -0.97 0.09
N GLN A 27 3.78 -0.44 0.21
CA GLN A 27 4.48 0.22 -0.89
C GLN A 27 4.64 -0.74 -2.08
N GLN A 28 5.12 -1.95 -1.83
CA GLN A 28 5.33 -2.96 -2.85
C GLN A 28 4.00 -3.35 -3.54
N GLN A 29 2.93 -3.56 -2.77
CA GLN A 29 1.61 -3.86 -3.32
C GLN A 29 1.08 -2.73 -4.22
N VAL A 30 1.23 -1.48 -3.81
CA VAL A 30 0.79 -0.34 -4.62
C VAL A 30 1.63 -0.21 -5.90
N CYS A 31 2.94 -0.45 -5.82
CA CYS A 31 3.81 -0.49 -7.00
C CYS A 31 3.42 -1.61 -7.99
N ASP A 32 3.14 -2.82 -7.49
CA ASP A 32 2.75 -3.95 -8.35
C ASP A 32 1.36 -3.75 -8.97
N GLU A 33 0.45 -3.12 -8.23
CA GLU A 33 -0.84 -2.69 -8.74
C GLU A 33 -0.71 -1.69 -9.90
N VAL A 34 0.13 -0.66 -9.73
CA VAL A 34 0.40 0.32 -10.79
C VAL A 34 0.93 -0.36 -12.04
N LYS A 35 1.94 -1.23 -11.91
CA LYS A 35 2.49 -1.99 -13.05
C LYS A 35 1.42 -2.83 -13.75
N ARG A 36 0.52 -3.46 -12.99
CA ARG A 36 -0.56 -4.27 -13.57
C ARG A 36 -1.56 -3.43 -14.35
N LEU A 37 -1.92 -2.25 -13.84
CA LEU A 37 -2.80 -1.31 -14.53
C LEU A 37 -2.15 -0.76 -15.82
N GLU A 38 -0.86 -0.44 -15.77
CA GLU A 38 -0.09 0.01 -16.94
C GLU A 38 -0.08 -1.05 -18.06
N ARG A 39 0.21 -2.33 -17.72
CA ARG A 39 0.12 -3.45 -18.69
C ARG A 39 -1.29 -3.64 -19.25
N ARG A 40 -2.32 -3.41 -18.44
CA ARG A 40 -3.71 -3.52 -18.88
C ARG A 40 -4.07 -2.41 -19.87
N ILE A 41 -3.60 -1.19 -19.64
CA ILE A 41 -3.74 -0.07 -20.58
C ILE A 41 -3.04 -0.38 -21.91
N GLU A 42 -1.81 -0.91 -21.87
CA GLU A 42 -1.08 -1.31 -23.08
C GLU A 42 -1.89 -2.33 -23.89
N THR A 43 -2.42 -3.36 -23.23
CA THR A 43 -3.28 -4.36 -23.88
C THR A 43 -4.52 -3.72 -24.52
N LEU A 44 -5.20 -2.80 -23.82
CA LEU A 44 -6.39 -2.13 -24.33
C LEU A 44 -6.10 -1.25 -25.55
N ARG A 45 -4.94 -0.59 -25.57
CA ARG A 45 -4.50 0.23 -26.71
C ARG A 45 -4.23 -0.62 -27.96
N LEU A 46 -3.78 -1.86 -27.77
CA LEU A 46 -3.52 -2.81 -28.87
C LEU A 46 -4.81 -3.45 -29.40
N THR A 47 -5.74 -3.82 -28.53
CA THR A 47 -6.95 -4.56 -28.93
C THR A 47 -8.03 -3.70 -29.58
N ARG A 48 -7.96 -2.37 -29.44
CA ARG A 48 -8.92 -1.39 -30.02
C ARG A 48 -10.39 -1.77 -29.78
N ALA A 49 -10.67 -2.30 -28.58
CA ALA A 49 -12.00 -2.74 -28.20
C ALA A 49 -12.98 -1.56 -28.10
N PRO A 50 -14.28 -1.76 -28.38
CA PRO A 50 -15.28 -0.74 -28.07
C PRO A 50 -15.20 -0.39 -26.58
N HIS A 51 -15.18 0.92 -26.28
CA HIS A 51 -15.01 1.49 -24.94
C HIS A 51 -13.60 1.41 -24.32
N ALA A 52 -12.57 1.04 -25.09
CA ALA A 52 -11.19 1.03 -24.59
C ALA A 52 -10.77 2.39 -24.00
N ASP A 53 -11.15 3.50 -24.63
CA ASP A 53 -10.79 4.85 -24.16
C ASP A 53 -11.34 5.15 -22.75
N ILE A 54 -12.58 4.73 -22.47
CA ILE A 54 -13.22 4.91 -21.16
C ILE A 54 -12.49 4.08 -20.09
N MET A 55 -12.14 2.83 -20.43
CA MET A 55 -11.40 1.94 -19.54
C MET A 55 -9.98 2.48 -19.26
N ILE A 56 -9.29 2.93 -20.31
CA ILE A 56 -7.96 3.54 -20.20
C ILE A 56 -8.01 4.77 -19.29
N ALA A 57 -8.92 5.71 -19.53
CA ALA A 57 -9.08 6.91 -18.71
C ALA A 57 -9.44 6.58 -17.23
N THR A 58 -10.11 5.45 -17.00
CA THR A 58 -10.40 4.97 -15.65
C THR A 58 -9.15 4.44 -14.97
N TYR A 59 -8.37 3.59 -15.65
CA TYR A 59 -7.13 3.04 -15.12
C TYR A 59 -6.05 4.10 -14.92
N GLU A 60 -5.94 5.07 -15.82
CA GLU A 60 -5.05 6.22 -15.66
C GLU A 60 -5.37 7.00 -14.37
N ARG A 61 -6.66 7.28 -14.10
CA ARG A 61 -7.08 7.91 -12.84
C ARG A 61 -6.73 7.07 -11.61
N MET A 62 -6.85 5.75 -11.69
CA MET A 62 -6.45 4.85 -10.59
C MET A 62 -4.94 4.89 -10.37
N ILE A 63 -4.14 4.91 -11.44
CA ILE A 63 -2.68 5.04 -11.37
C ILE A 63 -2.29 6.38 -10.74
N SER A 64 -2.88 7.50 -11.18
CA SER A 64 -2.59 8.82 -10.61
C SER A 64 -2.86 8.86 -9.11
N ARG A 65 -3.98 8.29 -8.65
CA ARG A 65 -4.30 8.20 -7.21
C ARG A 65 -3.30 7.34 -6.44
N LYS A 66 -2.84 6.23 -7.02
CA LYS A 66 -1.87 5.32 -6.39
C LYS A 66 -0.47 5.92 -6.32
N LYS A 67 -0.02 6.59 -7.39
CA LYS A 67 1.26 7.33 -7.41
C LYS A 67 1.22 8.49 -6.42
N GLY A 68 0.14 9.28 -6.42
CA GLY A 68 -0.06 10.35 -5.45
C GLY A 68 -0.16 9.86 -4.00
N PHE A 69 -0.74 8.67 -3.76
CA PHE A 69 -0.69 8.03 -2.45
C PHE A 69 0.76 7.76 -2.03
N LEU A 70 1.59 7.14 -2.88
CA LEU A 70 2.99 6.85 -2.56
C LEU A 70 3.85 8.11 -2.37
N GLU A 71 3.60 9.15 -3.15
CA GLU A 71 4.27 10.45 -3.01
C GLU A 71 3.98 11.08 -1.64
N ASN A 72 2.72 11.04 -1.19
CA ASN A 72 2.32 11.57 0.12
C ASN A 72 2.62 10.61 1.28
N TRP A 73 2.82 9.31 1.02
CA TRP A 73 3.03 8.29 2.05
C TRP A 73 4.44 8.33 2.66
N ASN A 74 5.41 8.85 1.93
CA ASN A 74 6.79 9.04 2.40
C ASN A 74 7.05 10.50 2.87
N LEU A 75 6.02 11.35 2.92
CA LEU A 75 6.03 12.70 3.49
C LEU A 75 5.54 12.69 4.95
#